data_AF-K1T304-F1
#
_entry.id   AF-K1T304-F1
#
_cell.length_a   1.000
_cell.length_b   1.000
_cell.length_c   1.000
_cell.angle_alpha   90.00
_cell.angle_beta   90.00
_cell.angle_gamma   90.00
#
_symmetry.space_group_name_H-M   'P 1'
#
loop_
_entity.id
_entity.type
_entity.pdbx_description
1 polymer ?
#
loop_
_entity_poly.entity_id
_entity_poly.type
_entity_poly.pdbx_seq_one_letter_code
_entity_poly.pdbx_strand_id
1 'polypeptide(L)'
;GIMKFLFIKNAKLLEIIENGIVIETAEKTIQLECDDVIMSCGYVPDTRLVDGGTQQGKTNIHIVGDVKKVGNLKTAIWEAYDLAFSL
;
A
#
# COMPACT_ATOMS: atom_id res chain seq x y z
N GLY A 1 26.95 -1.25 19.70
CA GLY A 1 27.13 -0.37 18.52
C GLY A 1 25.82 0.34 18.26
N ILE A 2 25.85 1.62 17.88
CA ILE A 2 24.64 2.37 17.54
C ILE A 2 24.21 1.96 16.13
N MET A 3 22.95 1.59 15.96
CA MET A 3 22.37 1.31 14.65
C MET A 3 22.20 2.60 13.86
N LYS A 4 22.67 2.63 12.60
CA LYS A 4 22.61 3.81 11.72
C LYS A 4 21.70 3.50 10.54
N PHE A 5 20.72 4.36 10.29
CA PHE A 5 19.86 4.32 9.11
C PHE A 5 20.18 5.50 8.20
N LEU A 6 20.24 5.25 6.90
CA LEU A 6 20.33 6.29 5.87
C LEU A 6 18.92 6.59 5.36
N PHE A 7 18.52 7.86 5.41
CA PHE A 7 17.26 8.31 4.83
C PHE A 7 17.55 9.23 3.64
N ILE A 8 17.06 8.86 2.46
CA ILE A 8 17.13 9.69 1.25
C ILE A 8 15.71 10.19 0.96
N LYS A 9 15.52 11.51 0.95
CA LYS A 9 14.22 12.15 0.70
C LYS A 9 14.22 12.79 -0.70
N ASN A 10 13.03 13.09 -1.22
CA ASN A 10 12.85 13.69 -2.55
C ASN A 10 13.56 12.90 -3.65
N ALA A 11 13.43 11.57 -3.58
CA ALA A 11 14.00 10.65 -4.55
C ALA A 11 12.90 9.78 -5.18
N LYS A 12 13.07 9.45 -6.45
CA LYS A 12 12.20 8.54 -7.20
C LYS A 12 12.99 7.27 -7.53
N LEU A 13 12.43 6.11 -7.21
CA LEU A 13 12.96 4.83 -7.70
C LEU A 13 12.74 4.76 -9.21
N LEU A 14 13.82 4.58 -9.98
CA LEU A 14 13.76 4.42 -11.44
C LEU A 14 13.74 2.94 -11.83
N GLU A 15 14.62 2.14 -11.24
CA GLU A 15 14.80 0.74 -11.61
C GLU A 15 15.35 -0.08 -10.43
N ILE A 16 14.95 -1.35 -10.35
CA ILE A 16 15.59 -2.37 -9.52
C ILE A 16 16.48 -3.19 -10.44
N ILE A 17 17.77 -3.27 -10.12
CA ILE A 17 18.80 -3.95 -10.92
C ILE A 17 19.38 -5.13 -10.12
N GLU A 18 20.16 -5.99 -10.77
CA GLU A 18 20.68 -7.23 -10.18
C GLU A 18 21.37 -7.03 -8.82
N ASN A 19 22.13 -5.95 -8.66
CA ASN A 19 22.91 -5.69 -7.45
C ASN A 19 22.45 -4.43 -6.68
N GLY A 20 21.18 -4.02 -6.85
CA GLY A 20 20.61 -2.93 -6.07
C GLY A 20 19.56 -2.10 -6.79
N ILE A 21 19.60 -0.78 -6.63
CA ILE A 21 18.59 0.14 -7.19
C ILE A 21 19.21 1.36 -7.86
N VAL A 22 18.48 1.92 -8.83
CA VAL A 22 18.76 3.22 -9.41
C VAL A 22 17.68 4.20 -8.96
N ILE A 23 18.09 5.31 -8.36
CA ILE A 23 17.19 6.38 -7.92
C ILE A 23 17.54 7.70 -8.62
N GLU A 24 16.53 8.53 -8.85
CA GLU A 24 16.68 9.92 -9.26
C GLU A 24 16.44 10.84 -8.07
N THR A 25 17.34 11.79 -7.85
CA THR A 25 17.18 12.90 -6.91
C THR A 25 17.05 14.21 -7.68
N ALA A 26 16.75 15.31 -7.00
CA ALA A 26 16.68 16.63 -7.65
C ALA A 26 17.98 17.06 -8.36
N GLU A 27 19.12 16.50 -7.97
CA GLU A 27 20.44 16.88 -8.48
C GLU A 27 20.99 15.88 -9.49
N LYS A 28 20.75 14.58 -9.26
CA LYS A 28 21.39 13.50 -10.02
C LYS A 28 20.70 12.15 -9.88
N THR A 29 21.03 11.26 -10.81
CA THR A 29 20.77 9.83 -10.71
C THR A 29 21.88 9.14 -9.93
N ILE A 30 21.52 8.20 -9.05
CA ILE A 30 22.43 7.50 -8.14
C ILE A 30 22.11 6.00 -8.20
N GLN A 31 23.14 5.16 -8.28
CA GLN A 31 23.03 3.73 -8.06
C GLN A 31 23.39 3.39 -6.60
N LEU A 32 22.56 2.61 -5.94
CA LEU A 32 22.76 2.15 -4.57
C LEU A 32 22.81 0.63 -4.55
N GLU A 33 23.91 0.07 -4.05
CA GLU A 33 24.07 -1.36 -3.87
C GLU A 33 23.28 -1.86 -2.66
N CYS A 34 22.56 -2.97 -2.83
CA CYS A 34 21.90 -3.70 -1.75
C CYS A 34 21.60 -5.13 -2.17
N ASP A 35 21.53 -6.04 -1.20
CA ASP A 35 21.20 -7.45 -1.43
C ASP A 35 19.70 -7.66 -1.61
N ASP A 36 18.88 -6.92 -0.87
CA ASP A 36 17.42 -7.03 -0.86
C ASP A 36 16.74 -5.67 -1.04
N VAL A 37 15.65 -5.66 -1.81
CA VAL A 37 14.79 -4.49 -1.99
C VAL A 37 13.39 -4.77 -1.42
N ILE A 38 13.01 -4.01 -0.39
CA ILE A 38 11.67 -4.10 0.21
C ILE A 38 10.78 -2.99 -0.36
N MET A 39 9.82 -3.38 -1.20
CA MET A 39 8.80 -2.49 -1.77
C MET A 39 7.68 -2.22 -0.76
N SER A 40 7.64 -1.02 -0.19
CA SER A 40 6.59 -0.58 0.75
C SER A 40 5.85 0.66 0.24
N CYS A 41 5.37 0.62 -1.01
CA CYS A 41 4.79 1.77 -1.73
C CYS A 41 3.26 1.91 -1.62
N GLY A 42 2.62 1.19 -0.70
CA GLY A 42 1.16 1.18 -0.51
C GLY A 42 0.51 -0.13 -0.93
N TYR A 43 -0.82 -0.15 -0.94
CA TYR A 43 -1.64 -1.33 -1.19
C TYR A 43 -2.65 -1.08 -2.30
N VAL A 44 -3.05 -2.15 -2.98
CA VAL A 44 -4.20 -2.17 -3.90
C VAL A 44 -5.36 -2.86 -3.17
N PRO A 45 -6.60 -2.32 -3.22
CA PRO A 45 -7.76 -2.99 -2.65
C PRO A 45 -7.93 -4.42 -3.20
N ASP A 46 -8.20 -5.39 -2.34
CA ASP A 46 -8.48 -6.78 -2.74
C ASP A 46 -9.98 -6.98 -2.99
N THR A 47 -10.42 -6.76 -4.23
CA THR A 47 -11.83 -6.79 -4.63
C THR A 47 -12.31 -8.14 -5.15
N ARG A 48 -11.54 -9.23 -5.00
CA ARG A 48 -11.88 -10.54 -5.61
C ARG A 48 -13.27 -11.06 -5.23
N LEU A 49 -13.72 -10.84 -4.00
CA LEU A 49 -15.06 -11.22 -3.52
C LEU A 49 -16.17 -10.23 -3.89
N VAL A 50 -15.82 -9.03 -4.33
CA VAL A 50 -16.76 -8.01 -4.80
C VAL A 50 -17.02 -8.23 -6.29
N ASP A 51 -15.94 -8.30 -7.07
CA ASP A 51 -15.99 -8.37 -8.53
C ASP A 51 -16.28 -9.78 -9.04
N GLY A 52 -15.99 -10.81 -8.24
CA GLY A 52 -16.16 -12.23 -8.59
C GLY A 52 -17.61 -12.72 -8.67
N GLY A 53 -18.62 -11.84 -8.61
CA GLY A 53 -20.03 -12.21 -8.77
C GLY A 53 -20.65 -12.99 -7.60
N THR A 54 -19.88 -13.27 -6.54
CA THR A 54 -20.33 -13.96 -5.30
C THR A 54 -21.44 -13.23 -4.53
N GLN A 55 -21.77 -12.01 -4.99
CA GLN A 55 -22.79 -11.11 -4.47
C GLN A 55 -24.12 -11.20 -5.23
N GLN A 56 -24.17 -11.88 -6.39
CA GLN A 56 -25.39 -11.97 -7.19
C GLN A 56 -26.54 -12.64 -6.41
N GLY A 57 -27.70 -11.97 -6.39
CA GLY A 57 -28.89 -12.43 -5.67
C GLY A 57 -28.87 -12.22 -4.16
N LYS A 58 -27.81 -11.62 -3.59
CA LYS A 58 -27.73 -11.30 -2.15
C LYS A 58 -28.02 -9.80 -1.94
N THR A 59 -28.84 -9.48 -0.94
CA THR A 59 -29.31 -8.10 -0.71
C THR A 59 -28.62 -7.40 0.46
N ASN A 60 -27.94 -8.14 1.35
CA ASN A 60 -27.42 -7.60 2.62
C ASN A 60 -25.91 -7.76 2.70
N ILE A 61 -25.18 -7.17 1.73
CA ILE A 61 -23.72 -7.22 1.71
C ILE A 61 -23.16 -5.82 1.60
N HIS A 62 -22.24 -5.53 2.51
CA HIS A 62 -21.62 -4.22 2.66
C HIS A 62 -20.10 -4.38 2.60
N ILE A 63 -19.47 -3.53 1.80
CA ILE A 63 -18.01 -3.52 1.60
C ILE A 63 -17.46 -2.37 2.45
N VAL A 64 -16.57 -2.69 3.39
CA VAL A 64 -15.99 -1.74 4.35
C VAL A 64 -14.48 -1.93 4.46
N GLY A 65 -13.77 -0.88 4.85
CA GLY A 65 -12.33 -0.91 5.07
C GLY A 65 -11.51 -0.90 3.76
N ASP A 66 -10.30 -1.46 3.81
CA ASP A 66 -9.31 -1.29 2.75
C ASP A 66 -9.72 -1.90 1.40
N VAL A 67 -10.61 -2.91 1.41
CA VAL A 67 -11.22 -3.47 0.19
C VAL A 67 -12.08 -2.44 -0.55
N LYS A 68 -12.72 -1.52 0.18
CA LYS A 68 -13.46 -0.41 -0.42
C LYS A 68 -12.50 0.71 -0.83
N LYS A 69 -11.57 1.07 0.06
CA LYS A 69 -10.56 2.09 -0.17
C LYS A 69 -9.47 1.95 0.89
N VAL A 70 -8.23 1.69 0.45
CA VAL A 70 -7.05 1.62 1.33
C VAL A 70 -6.94 2.90 2.16
N GLY A 71 -6.88 2.73 3.47
CA GLY A 71 -6.76 3.80 4.44
C GLY A 71 -5.85 3.41 5.60
N ASN A 72 -6.18 3.88 6.80
CA ASN A 72 -5.50 3.47 8.02
C ASN A 72 -6.46 2.70 8.92
N LEU A 73 -5.94 2.15 10.02
CA LEU A 73 -6.75 1.39 10.97
C LEU A 73 -7.94 2.20 11.51
N LYS A 74 -7.76 3.50 11.72
CA LYS A 74 -8.84 4.39 12.16
C LYS A 74 -9.97 4.42 11.13
N THR A 75 -9.70 4.61 9.85
CA THR A 75 -10.75 4.68 8.82
C THR A 75 -11.50 3.36 8.70
N ALA A 76 -10.81 2.22 8.78
CA ALA A 76 -11.45 0.90 8.72
C ALA A 76 -12.41 0.67 9.90
N ILE A 77 -12.00 1.03 11.11
CA ILE A 77 -12.82 0.86 12.32
C ILE A 77 -14.06 1.75 12.28
N TRP A 78 -13.88 3.04 11.97
CA TRP A 78 -15.00 3.99 11.94
C TRP A 78 -16.01 3.65 10.85
N GLU A 79 -15.56 3.23 9.67
CA GLU A 79 -16.48 2.84 8.60
C GLU A 79 -17.34 1.64 9.00
N ALA A 80 -16.76 0.63 9.64
CA ALA A 80 -17.51 -0.51 10.14
C ALA A 80 -18.50 -0.11 11.24
N TYR A 81 -18.09 0.78 12.15
CA TYR A 81 -18.95 1.31 13.23
C TYR A 81 -20.15 2.09 12.66
N ASP A 82 -19.90 3.04 11.76
CA ASP A 82 -20.95 3.89 11.17
C ASP A 82 -21.96 3.05 10.38
N LEU A 83 -21.47 2.05 9.61
CA LEU A 83 -22.34 1.11 8.93
C LEU A 83 -23.24 0.36 9.93
N ALA A 84 -22.65 -0.23 10.98
CA ALA A 84 -23.39 -1.00 11.96
C ALA A 84 -24.45 -0.16 12.69
N PHE A 85 -24.20 1.12 12.92
CA PHE A 85 -25.16 2.04 13.53
C PHE A 85 -26.28 2.48 12.57
N SER A 86 -26.05 2.38 11.26
CA SER A 86 -27.01 2.76 10.22
C SER A 86 -27.98 1.65 9.79
N LEU A 87 -27.65 0.39 10.13
CA LEU A 87 -28.45 -0.81 9.83
C LEU A 87 -29.47 -1.07 10.93
#